data_AF-A0A534E8K5-F1
#
_entry.id   AF-A0A534E8K5-F1
#
_cell.length_a   1.000
_cell.length_b   1.000
_cell.length_c   1.000
_cell.angle_alpha   90.00
_cell.angle_beta   90.00
_cell.angle_gamma   90.00
#
_symmetry.space_group_name_H-M   'P 1'
#
loop_
_entity.id
_entity.type
_entity.pdbx_description
1 polymer ?
#
loop_
_entity_poly.entity_id
_entity_poly.type
_entity_poly.pdbx_seq_one_letter_code
_entity_poly.pdbx_strand_id
1 'polypeptide(L)'
;MTHLLLTKCGADFEPIVYSSSGSEAAESAMKVALQYWDARGQRAKRRFIARQRSYHGNTLGALSLSGFFERRSPFEGSLVDVELISAASDYRPLDGLRGAALTDALAQELDARIRAVGPEHVAGRWGRGGSRACA
;
A
#
# COMPACT_ATOMS: atom_id res chain seq x y z
N MET A 1 -4.99 -26.29 -6.78
CA MET A 1 -4.41 -25.20 -5.97
C MET A 1 -5.30 -23.97 -5.96
N THR A 2 -5.59 -23.34 -7.11
CA THR A 2 -6.45 -22.14 -7.23
C THR A 2 -7.80 -22.27 -6.50
N HIS A 3 -8.53 -23.37 -6.75
CA HIS A 3 -9.83 -23.63 -6.10
C HIS A 3 -9.76 -23.61 -4.56
N LEU A 4 -8.69 -24.14 -3.97
CA LEU A 4 -8.53 -24.16 -2.51
C LEU A 4 -8.35 -22.75 -1.94
N LEU A 5 -7.58 -21.91 -2.63
CA LEU A 5 -7.37 -20.52 -2.23
C LEU A 5 -8.68 -19.72 -2.30
N LEU A 6 -9.45 -19.90 -3.37
CA LEU A 6 -10.72 -19.20 -3.55
C LEU A 6 -11.78 -19.63 -2.53
N THR A 7 -11.79 -20.90 -2.14
CA THR A 7 -12.67 -21.37 -1.06
C THR A 7 -12.33 -20.70 0.28
N LYS A 8 -11.07 -20.32 0.50
CA LYS A 8 -10.61 -19.69 1.76
C LYS A 8 -10.70 -18.18 1.74
N CYS A 9 -10.43 -17.54 0.60
CA CYS A 9 -10.38 -16.09 0.48
C CYS A 9 -11.69 -15.48 -0.01
N GLY A 10 -12.50 -16.21 -0.78
CA GLY A 10 -13.70 -15.73 -1.45
C GLY A 10 -13.55 -15.73 -2.97
N ALA A 11 -14.67 -15.90 -3.69
CA ALA A 11 -14.68 -15.95 -5.15
C ALA A 11 -14.38 -14.59 -5.82
N ASP A 12 -14.54 -13.48 -5.09
CA ASP A 12 -14.28 -12.12 -5.58
C ASP A 12 -12.79 -11.83 -5.83
N PHE A 13 -11.90 -12.76 -5.46
CA PHE A 13 -10.45 -12.64 -5.60
C PHE A 13 -9.88 -13.34 -6.85
N GLU A 14 -10.71 -13.63 -7.85
CA GLU A 14 -10.27 -14.08 -9.17
C GLU A 14 -9.96 -12.90 -10.12
N PRO A 15 -8.90 -12.98 -10.96
CA PRO A 15 -7.94 -14.08 -11.10
C PRO A 15 -6.76 -14.01 -10.10
N ILE A 16 -6.15 -15.17 -9.79
CA ILE A 16 -4.99 -15.28 -8.87
C ILE A 16 -3.66 -15.23 -9.64
N VAL A 17 -2.74 -14.36 -9.19
CA VAL A 17 -1.35 -14.31 -9.65
C VAL A 17 -0.45 -15.07 -8.67
N TYR A 18 0.32 -16.03 -9.18
CA TYR A 18 1.27 -16.81 -8.37
C TYR A 18 2.66 -16.19 -8.44
N SER A 19 3.34 -16.11 -7.29
CA SER A 19 4.71 -15.64 -7.16
C SER A 19 5.52 -16.53 -6.23
N SER A 20 6.84 -16.48 -6.34
CA SER A 20 7.76 -17.26 -5.51
C SER A 20 8.14 -16.54 -4.21
N SER A 21 7.90 -15.22 -4.14
CA SER A 21 8.18 -14.40 -2.97
C SER A 21 7.10 -13.35 -2.71
N GLY A 22 7.11 -12.79 -1.49
CA GLY A 22 6.24 -11.67 -1.13
C GLY A 22 6.59 -10.36 -1.85
N SER A 23 7.87 -10.15 -2.21
CA SER A 23 8.30 -8.98 -2.97
C SER A 23 7.73 -9.01 -4.40
N GLU A 24 7.77 -10.17 -5.04
CA GLU A 24 7.15 -10.39 -6.35
C GLU A 24 5.63 -10.24 -6.30
N ALA A 25 4.99 -10.69 -5.22
CA ALA A 25 3.56 -10.50 -5.02
C ALA A 25 3.22 -8.99 -4.93
N ALA A 26 4.01 -8.22 -4.18
CA ALA A 26 3.81 -6.78 -4.06
C ALA A 26 3.97 -6.06 -5.40
N GLU A 27 5.01 -6.38 -6.18
CA GLU A 27 5.16 -5.81 -7.52
C GLU A 27 4.06 -6.22 -8.49
N SER A 28 3.61 -7.48 -8.42
CA SER A 28 2.52 -7.97 -9.26
C SER A 28 1.25 -7.18 -8.98
N ALA A 29 0.91 -6.95 -7.72
CA ALA A 29 -0.24 -6.14 -7.35
C ALA A 29 -0.07 -4.64 -7.69
N MET A 30 1.14 -4.07 -7.61
CA MET A 30 1.40 -2.72 -8.14
C MET A 30 1.13 -2.65 -9.66
N LYS A 31 1.63 -3.62 -10.43
CA LYS A 31 1.45 -3.68 -11.89
C LYS A 31 -0.02 -3.84 -12.25
N VAL A 32 -0.77 -4.70 -11.56
CA VAL A 32 -2.22 -4.86 -11.75
C VAL A 32 -2.96 -3.55 -11.48
N ALA A 33 -2.62 -2.84 -10.39
CA ALA A 33 -3.25 -1.55 -10.08
C ALA A 33 -2.99 -0.50 -11.18
N LEU A 34 -1.76 -0.40 -11.67
CA LEU A 34 -1.41 0.53 -12.77
C LEU A 34 -2.12 0.14 -14.07
N GLN A 35 -2.12 -1.15 -14.42
CA GLN A 35 -2.78 -1.65 -15.63
C GLN A 35 -4.29 -1.45 -15.58
N TYR A 36 -4.92 -1.61 -14.40
CA TYR A 36 -6.34 -1.33 -14.21
C TYR A 36 -6.68 0.12 -14.57
N TRP A 37 -5.92 1.08 -14.05
CA TRP A 37 -6.18 2.50 -14.33
C TRP A 37 -5.83 2.89 -15.76
N ASP A 38 -4.79 2.29 -16.34
CA ASP A 38 -4.46 2.44 -17.76
C ASP A 38 -5.61 1.98 -18.66
N ALA A 39 -6.15 0.79 -18.41
CA ALA A 39 -7.28 0.23 -19.15
C ALA A 39 -8.58 1.07 -19.00
N ARG A 40 -8.72 1.82 -17.90
CA ARG A 40 -9.81 2.77 -17.66
C ARG A 40 -9.59 4.15 -18.27
N GLY A 41 -8.48 4.37 -18.97
CA GLY A 41 -8.09 5.67 -19.53
C GLY A 41 -7.59 6.69 -18.49
N GLN A 42 -7.41 6.28 -17.23
CA GLN A 42 -7.00 7.15 -16.12
C GLN A 42 -5.50 7.02 -15.84
N ARG A 43 -4.68 7.22 -16.86
CA ARG A 43 -3.22 7.04 -16.83
C ARG A 43 -2.48 7.95 -15.82
N ALA A 44 -3.15 8.99 -15.33
CA ALA A 44 -2.62 9.87 -14.31
C ALA A 44 -2.52 9.20 -12.92
N LYS A 45 -3.31 8.15 -12.67
CA LYS A 45 -3.33 7.38 -11.41
C LYS A 45 -2.13 6.45 -11.32
N ARG A 46 -0.99 6.98 -10.88
CA ARG A 46 0.28 6.23 -10.81
C ARG A 46 0.96 6.25 -9.44
N ARG A 47 0.53 7.11 -8.53
CA ARG A 47 1.13 7.24 -7.20
C ARG A 47 0.53 6.23 -6.23
N PHE A 48 1.35 5.75 -5.30
CA PHE A 48 0.88 4.88 -4.23
C PHE A 48 1.01 5.58 -2.89
N ILE A 49 0.18 5.18 -1.93
CA ILE A 49 0.29 5.65 -0.54
C ILE A 49 0.63 4.45 0.34
N ALA A 50 1.69 4.56 1.12
CA ALA A 50 2.11 3.53 2.08
C ALA A 50 2.44 4.15 3.44
N ARG A 51 2.70 3.32 4.45
CA ARG A 51 3.01 3.80 5.81
C ARG A 51 4.51 3.75 6.10
N GLN A 52 4.99 4.70 6.91
CA GLN A 52 6.32 4.64 7.50
C GLN A 52 6.47 3.37 8.34
N ARG A 53 7.70 2.82 8.37
CA ARG A 53 8.04 1.57 9.06
C ARG A 53 7.24 0.34 8.59
N SER A 54 6.66 0.38 7.39
CA SER A 54 6.10 -0.80 6.74
C SER A 54 7.18 -1.57 5.97
N TYR A 55 6.97 -2.87 5.78
CA TYR A 55 7.80 -3.71 4.92
C TYR A 55 6.92 -4.42 3.90
N HIS A 56 7.22 -4.23 2.62
CA HIS A 56 6.47 -4.79 1.50
C HIS A 56 7.37 -5.58 0.53
N GLY A 57 8.66 -5.71 0.81
CA GLY A 57 9.61 -6.51 0.04
C GLY A 57 10.89 -5.73 -0.25
N ASN A 58 11.74 -6.32 -1.09
CA ASN A 58 13.08 -5.78 -1.39
C ASN A 58 13.39 -5.70 -2.90
N THR A 59 12.42 -5.94 -3.78
CA THR A 59 12.54 -5.50 -5.18
C THR A 59 12.31 -3.99 -5.25
N LEU A 60 12.70 -3.30 -6.33
CA LEU A 60 12.64 -1.83 -6.38
C LEU A 60 11.23 -1.29 -6.15
N GLY A 61 10.19 -1.88 -6.75
CA GLY A 61 8.81 -1.45 -6.52
C GLY A 61 8.35 -1.71 -5.08
N ALA A 62 8.60 -2.91 -4.57
CA ALA A 62 8.24 -3.31 -3.21
C ALA A 62 8.99 -2.51 -2.12
N LEU A 63 10.25 -2.18 -2.38
CA LEU A 63 11.08 -1.32 -1.53
C LEU A 63 10.55 0.11 -1.56
N SER A 64 10.08 0.59 -2.72
CA SER A 64 9.43 1.91 -2.85
C SER A 64 8.16 2.00 -2.00
N LEU A 65 7.42 0.91 -1.82
CA LEU A 65 6.28 0.85 -0.90
C LEU A 65 6.70 0.73 0.57
N SER A 66 7.91 0.23 0.85
CA SER A 66 8.39 0.00 2.22
C SER A 66 8.80 1.32 2.88
N GLY A 67 8.41 1.50 4.14
CA GLY A 67 8.66 2.73 4.91
C GLY A 67 9.91 2.73 5.78
N PHE A 68 10.86 1.81 5.56
CA PHE A 68 12.14 1.76 6.28
C PHE A 68 13.21 2.58 5.55
N PHE A 69 13.45 3.81 6.01
CA PHE A 69 14.38 4.75 5.38
C PHE A 69 15.77 4.17 5.13
N GLU A 70 16.37 3.49 6.11
CA GLU A 70 17.72 2.89 6.00
C GLU A 70 17.85 1.89 4.84
N ARG A 71 16.78 1.15 4.54
CA ARG A 71 16.76 0.18 3.43
C ARG A 71 16.56 0.85 2.08
N ARG A 72 15.93 2.02 2.06
CA ARG A 72 15.64 2.79 0.85
C ARG A 72 16.80 3.69 0.45
N SER A 73 17.49 4.27 1.43
CA SER A 73 18.51 5.30 1.24
C SER A 73 19.54 4.99 0.14
N PRO A 74 20.04 3.75 -0.01
CA PRO A 74 20.99 3.42 -1.09
C PRO A 74 20.41 3.48 -2.51
N PHE A 75 19.09 3.44 -2.65
CA PHE A 75 18.38 3.32 -3.92
C PHE A 75 17.55 4.57 -4.27
N GLU A 76 17.62 5.62 -3.44
CA GLU A 76 16.92 6.88 -3.70
C GLU A 76 17.27 7.44 -5.09
N GLY A 77 16.26 7.98 -5.78
CA GLY A 77 16.35 8.36 -7.20
C GLY A 77 16.05 7.24 -8.20
N SER A 78 16.07 5.97 -7.77
CA SER A 78 15.60 4.82 -8.58
C SER A 78 14.27 4.22 -8.08
N LEU A 79 13.72 4.77 -7.00
CA LEU A 79 12.47 4.31 -6.40
C LEU A 79 11.26 4.92 -7.12
N VAL A 80 10.16 4.18 -7.12
CA VAL A 80 8.86 4.64 -7.60
C VAL A 80 8.29 5.67 -6.64
N ASP A 81 7.57 6.66 -7.17
CA ASP A 81 6.91 7.68 -6.36
C ASP A 81 5.84 7.07 -5.44
N VAL A 82 6.10 7.16 -4.13
CA VAL A 82 5.20 6.67 -3.08
C VAL A 82 5.12 7.71 -1.97
N GLU A 83 3.91 8.03 -1.56
CA GLU A 83 3.62 8.93 -0.44
C GLU A 83 3.64 8.12 0.86
N LEU A 84 4.57 8.43 1.77
CA LEU A 84 4.70 7.75 3.06
C LEU A 84 4.01 8.55 4.17
N ILE A 85 2.90 8.01 4.69
CA ILE A 85 2.17 8.56 5.84
C ILE A 85 2.58 7.89 7.16
N SER A 86 2.12 8.41 8.30
CA SER A 86 2.53 7.95 9.63
C SER A 86 2.33 6.44 9.85
N ALA A 87 3.16 5.86 10.70
CA ALA A 87 3.03 4.45 11.08
C ALA A 87 1.77 4.23 11.93
N ALA A 88 1.05 3.13 11.70
CA ALA A 88 -0.06 2.72 12.56
C ALA A 88 0.46 1.86 13.71
N SER A 89 0.99 2.49 14.76
CA SER A 89 1.62 1.79 15.89
C SER A 89 1.10 2.30 17.24
N ASP A 90 0.51 1.41 18.04
CA ASP A 90 0.11 1.71 19.42
C ASP A 90 1.30 1.84 20.39
N TYR A 91 2.43 1.22 20.02
CA TYR A 91 3.66 1.28 20.81
C TYR A 91 4.36 2.63 20.65
N ARG A 92 4.41 3.17 19.43
CA ARG A 92 4.89 4.53 19.14
C ARG A 92 3.78 5.31 18.41
N PRO A 93 2.79 5.81 19.14
CA PRO A 93 1.66 6.49 18.55
C PRO A 93 2.00 7.86 17.97
N LEU A 94 1.22 8.27 16.98
CA LEU A 94 1.22 9.63 16.47
C LEU A 94 0.74 10.58 17.58
N ASP A 95 1.55 11.57 17.92
CA ASP A 95 1.25 12.61 18.92
C ASP A 95 0.74 12.08 20.27
N GLY A 96 1.16 10.87 20.66
CA GLY A 96 0.71 10.25 21.92
C GLY A 96 -0.72 9.69 21.90
N LEU A 97 -1.43 9.79 20.78
CA LEU A 97 -2.82 9.32 20.63
C LEU A 97 -2.92 7.80 20.78
N ARG A 98 -4.05 7.28 21.29
CA ARG A 98 -4.25 5.83 21.45
C ARG A 98 -5.65 5.40 21.04
N GLY A 99 -5.79 4.13 20.70
CA GLY A 99 -7.09 3.50 20.43
C GLY A 99 -7.84 4.18 19.27
N ALA A 100 -9.10 4.54 19.52
CA ALA A 100 -9.96 5.16 18.50
C ALA A 100 -9.41 6.50 17.99
N ALA A 101 -8.93 7.36 18.89
CA ALA A 101 -8.38 8.67 18.50
C ALA A 101 -7.14 8.55 17.59
N LEU A 102 -6.28 7.55 17.83
CA LEU A 102 -5.16 7.24 16.92
C LEU A 102 -5.67 6.77 15.56
N THR A 103 -6.67 5.90 15.55
CA THR A 103 -7.25 5.38 14.31
C THR A 103 -7.87 6.50 13.46
N ASP A 104 -8.63 7.39 14.10
CA ASP A 104 -9.28 8.53 13.46
C ASP A 104 -8.24 9.52 12.90
N ALA A 105 -7.21 9.84 13.68
CA ALA A 105 -6.13 10.71 13.21
C ALA A 105 -5.39 10.10 12.00
N LEU A 106 -5.10 8.80 12.02
CA LEU A 106 -4.44 8.11 10.92
C LEU A 106 -5.34 7.96 9.67
N ALA A 107 -6.66 7.95 9.84
CA ALA A 107 -7.62 7.97 8.74
C ALA A 107 -7.72 9.39 8.13
N GLN A 108 -7.79 10.42 8.97
CA GLN A 108 -7.79 11.82 8.54
C GLN A 108 -6.49 12.18 7.80
N GLU A 109 -5.34 11.71 8.29
CA GLU A 109 -4.04 11.88 7.63
C GLU A 109 -4.05 11.26 6.22
N LEU A 110 -4.59 10.05 6.09
CA LEU A 110 -4.71 9.37 4.79
C LEU A 110 -5.59 10.17 3.83
N ASP A 111 -6.77 10.61 4.26
CA ASP A 111 -7.69 11.40 3.43
C ASP A 111 -7.09 12.75 3.03
N ALA A 112 -6.41 13.42 3.97
CA ALA A 112 -5.69 14.65 3.70
C ALA A 112 -4.60 14.44 2.65
N ARG A 113 -3.84 13.33 2.74
CA ARG A 113 -2.81 13.00 1.75
C ARG A 113 -3.39 12.70 0.37
N ILE A 114 -4.49 11.94 0.29
CA ILE A 114 -5.18 11.67 -0.98
C ILE A 114 -5.62 12.99 -1.63
N ARG A 115 -6.22 13.90 -0.86
CA ARG A 115 -6.64 15.22 -1.36
C ARG A 115 -5.47 16.08 -1.80
N ALA A 116 -4.37 16.09 -1.05
CA ALA A 116 -3.18 16.88 -1.38
C ALA A 116 -2.48 16.39 -2.66
N VAL A 117 -2.45 15.08 -2.89
CA VAL A 117 -1.89 14.47 -4.09
C VAL A 117 -2.80 14.62 -5.30
N GLY A 118 -4.10 14.72 -5.05
CA GLY A 118 -5.15 14.63 -6.06
C GLY A 118 -5.65 13.18 -6.17
N PRO A 119 -6.95 12.91 -5.93
CA PRO A 119 -7.48 11.55 -6.06
C PRO A 119 -7.29 10.96 -7.45
N GLU A 120 -7.25 11.78 -8.50
CA GLU A 120 -6.95 11.44 -9.89
C GLU A 120 -5.50 10.98 -10.13
N HIS A 121 -4.62 11.12 -9.14
CA HIS A 121 -3.22 10.70 -9.22
C HIS A 121 -2.89 9.46 -8.38
N VAL A 122 -3.79 9.04 -7.49
CA VAL A 122 -3.58 7.89 -6.60
C VAL A 122 -4.08 6.60 -7.25
N ALA A 123 -3.17 5.63 -7.40
CA ALA A 123 -3.40 4.30 -7.96
C ALA A 123 -3.88 3.29 -6.90
N GLY A 124 -3.36 3.37 -5.67
CA GLY A 124 -3.71 2.43 -4.60
C GLY A 124 -3.06 2.77 -3.26
N ARG A 125 -3.57 2.12 -2.21
CA ARG A 125 -3.06 2.23 -0.83
C ARG A 125 -2.49 0.90 -0.36
N TRP A 126 -1.34 0.95 0.30
CA TRP A 126 -0.71 -0.21 0.91
C TRP A 126 -0.59 -0.05 2.43
N GLY A 127 -1.07 -1.06 3.16
CA GLY A 127 -0.99 -1.12 4.61
C GLY A 127 -1.61 -2.40 5.11
N ARG A 128 -1.13 -2.93 6.24
CA ARG A 128 -1.83 -4.04 6.89
C ARG A 128 -3.17 -3.50 7.38
N GLY A 129 -4.26 -4.18 7.05
CA GLY A 129 -5.54 -3.95 7.69
C GLY A 129 -5.41 -4.27 9.18
N GLY A 130 -5.61 -3.27 10.04
CA GLY A 130 -6.16 -3.55 11.36
C GLY A 130 -7.53 -4.20 11.15
N SER A 131 -7.92 -5.11 12.04
CA SER A 131 -9.04 -6.06 11.92
C SER A 131 -10.45 -5.47 11.69
N ARG A 132 -10.59 -4.21 11.29
CA ARG A 132 -11.88 -3.54 11.08
C ARG A 132 -11.98 -2.65 9.83
N ALA A 133 -10.97 -2.60 8.96
CA ALA A 133 -10.95 -1.66 7.82
C ALA A 133 -11.13 -2.28 6.43
N CYS A 134 -11.68 -3.50 6.35
CA CYS A 134 -12.20 -4.09 5.11
C CYS A 134 -13.67 -4.44 5.33
N ALA A 135 -14.53 -3.43 5.17
CA ALA A 135 -15.92 -3.54 4.77
C ALA A 135 -16.21 -2.31 3.89
#